data_AF-A0A7S3E551-F1
#
_entry.id   AF-A0A7S3E551-F1
#
_cell.length_a   1.000
_cell.length_b   1.000
_cell.length_c   1.000
_cell.angle_alpha   90.00
_cell.angle_beta   90.00
_cell.angle_gamma   90.00
#
_symmetry.space_group_name_H-M   'P 1'
#
loop_
_entity.id
_entity.type
_entity.pdbx_description
1 polymer ?
#
loop_
_entity_poly.entity_id
_entity_poly.type
_entity_poly.pdbx_seq_one_letter_code
_entity_poly.pdbx_strand_id
1 'polypeptide(L)'
;YDDVSADWCEWTYDEERMRNPYSRLESSAIVLATHHGYLSTLQNMNAAKSSVSNVFRVERLFGSWNDSGKFCARAAEGGHLEMLKWLRESGRCEWNERTCSFAARGGHLEVLRWARENGCPWDKYICWRAASGGHLEVLQWLREKGCPWNERTCSRAAEGDRLEVLKWARENGCPWGEMTCLNAAEGGHLEVLKGARENGCP
;
A
#
# COMPACT_ATOMS: atom_id res chain seq x y z
N TYR A 1 -29.04 -5.83 8.54
CA TYR A 1 -27.97 -5.34 9.42
C TYR A 1 -26.68 -5.93 8.90
N ASP A 2 -26.27 -5.26 7.82
CA ASP A 2 -24.94 -4.99 7.29
C ASP A 2 -24.02 -6.15 6.88
N ASP A 3 -24.22 -6.48 5.61
CA ASP A 3 -23.26 -6.90 4.58
C ASP A 3 -21.81 -6.41 4.78
N VAL A 4 -20.87 -7.36 4.83
CA VAL A 4 -19.42 -7.14 4.61
C VAL A 4 -18.91 -8.21 3.65
N SER A 5 -19.37 -8.17 2.40
CA SER A 5 -18.76 -8.93 1.30
C SER A 5 -18.37 -8.06 0.10
N ALA A 6 -18.14 -6.77 0.30
CA ALA A 6 -17.76 -5.84 -0.75
C ALA A 6 -16.61 -4.92 -0.30
N ASP A 7 -15.38 -5.43 -0.36
CA ASP A 7 -14.17 -4.59 -0.29
C ASP A 7 -13.19 -4.88 -1.43
N TRP A 8 -13.69 -5.54 -2.49
CA TRP A 8 -13.04 -5.61 -3.79
C TRP A 8 -13.73 -4.62 -4.73
N CYS A 9 -13.00 -3.56 -5.12
CA CYS A 9 -13.27 -2.65 -6.25
C CYS A 9 -14.21 -1.43 -6.08
N GLU A 10 -14.17 -0.68 -4.98
CA GLU A 10 -14.72 0.71 -4.97
C GLU A 10 -13.63 1.78 -5.04
N TRP A 11 -13.12 2.06 -6.25
CA TRP A 11 -12.31 3.27 -6.53
C TRP A 11 -12.60 3.88 -7.90
N THR A 12 -13.87 3.96 -8.31
CA THR A 12 -14.25 4.76 -9.48
C THR A 12 -15.59 5.47 -9.28
N TYR A 13 -15.65 6.50 -8.45
CA TYR A 13 -16.78 7.46 -8.52
C TYR A 13 -16.29 8.87 -8.27
N ASP A 14 -15.97 9.54 -9.38
CA ASP A 14 -15.81 11.00 -9.46
C ASP A 14 -16.47 11.42 -10.79
N GLU A 15 -17.72 11.89 -10.70
CA GLU A 15 -18.65 12.05 -11.84
C GLU A 15 -18.18 13.08 -12.87
N GLU A 16 -17.26 13.99 -12.51
CA GLU A 16 -16.74 15.00 -13.43
C GLU A 16 -15.77 14.44 -14.49
N ARG A 17 -15.27 13.20 -14.30
CA ARG A 17 -14.27 12.56 -15.18
C ARG A 17 -14.86 11.86 -16.41
N MET A 18 -16.19 11.82 -16.56
CA MET A 18 -16.90 11.05 -17.61
C MET A 18 -16.90 11.69 -19.02
N ARG A 19 -16.36 12.91 -19.23
CA ARG A 19 -16.49 13.62 -20.52
C ARG A 19 -15.41 13.34 -21.57
N ASN A 20 -14.30 12.65 -21.26
CA ASN A 20 -13.24 12.41 -22.26
C ASN A 20 -12.76 10.94 -22.26
N PRO A 21 -13.06 10.15 -23.31
CA PRO A 21 -12.66 8.74 -23.39
C PRO A 21 -11.14 8.53 -23.57
N TYR A 22 -10.41 9.51 -24.11
CA TYR A 22 -8.95 9.40 -24.33
C TYR A 22 -8.15 9.49 -23.03
N SER A 23 -8.60 10.30 -22.06
CA SER A 23 -7.93 10.43 -20.76
C SER A 23 -8.04 9.17 -19.89
N ARG A 24 -9.04 8.32 -20.14
CA ARG A 24 -9.25 7.04 -19.45
C ARG A 24 -8.21 5.99 -19.85
N LEU A 25 -7.86 5.91 -21.14
CA LEU A 25 -6.87 4.96 -21.65
C LEU A 25 -5.46 5.31 -21.17
N GLU A 26 -5.11 6.58 -21.18
CA GLU A 26 -3.79 7.06 -20.72
C GLU A 26 -3.63 6.97 -19.19
N SER A 27 -4.69 7.29 -18.43
CA SER A 27 -4.71 7.05 -16.98
C SER A 27 -4.48 5.57 -16.67
N SER A 28 -5.12 4.66 -17.41
CA SER A 28 -4.93 3.21 -17.25
C SER A 28 -3.52 2.76 -17.61
N ALA A 29 -2.91 3.30 -18.67
CA ALA A 29 -1.55 2.92 -19.07
C ALA A 29 -0.50 3.33 -18.02
N ILE A 30 -0.61 4.53 -17.44
CA ILE A 30 0.28 4.99 -16.37
C ILE A 30 0.07 4.15 -15.10
N VAL A 31 -1.18 3.85 -14.75
CA VAL A 31 -1.52 2.99 -13.60
C VAL A 31 -0.94 1.58 -13.77
N LEU A 32 -1.09 0.97 -14.95
CA LEU A 32 -0.53 -0.35 -15.23
C LEU A 32 1.00 -0.33 -15.23
N ALA A 33 1.60 0.68 -15.87
CA ALA A 33 3.06 0.83 -15.87
C ALA A 33 3.63 1.02 -14.46
N THR A 34 2.94 1.78 -13.59
CA THR A 34 3.38 1.96 -12.20
C THR A 34 3.18 0.72 -11.34
N HIS A 35 2.10 -0.03 -11.55
CA HIS A 35 1.85 -1.29 -10.85
C HIS A 35 2.87 -2.38 -11.23
N HIS A 36 3.18 -2.50 -12.53
CA HIS A 36 4.11 -3.52 -13.04
C HIS A 36 5.58 -3.08 -13.09
N GLY A 37 5.92 -1.84 -12.71
CA GLY A 37 7.31 -1.39 -12.64
C GLY A 37 7.94 -1.03 -13.98
N TYR A 38 7.13 -0.70 -15.00
CA TYR A 38 7.60 -0.31 -16.33
C TYR A 38 8.14 1.13 -16.36
N LEU A 39 9.28 1.34 -15.70
CA LEU A 39 9.94 2.64 -15.60
C LEU A 39 10.31 3.23 -16.97
N SER A 40 10.84 2.41 -17.88
CA SER A 40 11.19 2.85 -19.24
C SER A 40 9.98 3.39 -20.00
N THR A 41 8.83 2.73 -19.86
CA THR A 41 7.56 3.19 -20.45
C THR A 41 7.15 4.55 -19.89
N LEU A 42 7.25 4.76 -18.56
CA LEU A 42 6.94 6.04 -17.93
C LEU A 42 7.92 7.15 -18.35
N GLN A 43 9.21 6.83 -18.45
CA GLN A 43 10.25 7.76 -18.89
C GLN A 43 10.05 8.15 -20.36
N ASN A 44 9.74 7.19 -21.24
CA ASN A 44 9.43 7.45 -22.64
C ASN A 44 8.19 8.32 -22.80
N MET A 45 7.14 8.03 -22.03
CA MET A 45 5.93 8.87 -21.97
C MET A 45 6.26 10.29 -21.48
N ASN A 46 7.19 10.45 -20.54
CA ASN A 46 7.61 11.77 -20.04
C ASN A 46 8.50 12.53 -21.05
N ALA A 47 9.42 11.84 -21.72
CA ALA A 47 10.27 12.41 -22.76
C ALA A 47 9.43 12.89 -23.96
N ALA A 48 8.40 12.13 -24.35
CA ALA A 48 7.46 12.52 -25.40
C ALA A 48 6.75 13.86 -25.08
N LYS A 49 6.41 14.14 -23.81
CA LYS A 49 5.82 15.43 -23.39
C LYS A 49 6.75 16.61 -23.61
N SER A 50 8.06 16.42 -23.44
CA SER A 50 9.06 17.49 -23.54
C SER A 50 9.38 17.87 -25.00
N SER A 51 9.00 17.02 -25.96
CA SER A 51 9.27 17.21 -27.40
C SER A 51 8.12 17.93 -28.14
N VAL A 52 6.89 17.94 -27.60
CA VAL A 52 5.74 18.60 -28.26
C VAL A 52 5.70 20.09 -27.91
N SER A 53 6.05 20.94 -28.86
CA SER A 53 6.09 22.42 -28.83
C SER A 53 4.77 23.15 -28.49
N ASN A 54 3.78 22.51 -27.86
CA ASN A 54 2.52 23.14 -27.49
C ASN A 54 2.13 22.78 -26.05
N VAL A 55 2.79 23.44 -25.10
CA VAL A 55 2.57 23.39 -23.65
C VAL A 55 1.07 23.44 -23.28
N PHE A 56 0.25 24.14 -24.05
CA PHE A 56 -1.20 24.29 -23.79
C PHE A 56 -2.11 23.12 -24.24
N ARG A 57 -1.69 22.22 -25.15
CA ARG A 57 -2.52 21.08 -25.61
C ARG A 57 -2.26 19.79 -24.82
N VAL A 58 -1.08 19.65 -24.22
CA VAL A 58 -0.66 18.45 -23.52
C VAL A 58 -1.34 18.34 -22.14
N GLU A 59 -1.55 19.45 -21.44
CA GLU A 59 -2.28 19.46 -20.15
C GLU A 59 -3.75 18.97 -20.28
N ARG A 60 -4.40 19.19 -21.43
CA ARG A 60 -5.80 18.77 -21.68
C ARG A 60 -5.96 17.31 -22.13
N LEU A 61 -4.90 16.65 -22.57
CA LEU A 61 -4.96 15.27 -23.08
C LEU A 61 -4.64 14.22 -22.00
N PHE A 62 -3.67 14.50 -21.13
CA PHE A 62 -3.08 13.47 -20.27
C PHE A 62 -3.77 13.21 -18.92
N GLY A 63 -4.91 13.86 -18.66
CA GLY A 63 -5.52 13.85 -17.34
C GLY A 63 -4.63 14.55 -16.31
N SER A 64 -5.23 15.15 -15.29
CA SER A 64 -4.42 15.77 -14.26
C SER A 64 -3.70 14.67 -13.47
N TRP A 65 -2.39 14.84 -13.25
CA TRP A 65 -1.64 14.09 -12.24
C TRP A 65 -2.11 14.46 -10.82
N ASN A 66 -3.36 14.94 -10.65
CA ASN A 66 -3.95 15.37 -9.38
C ASN A 66 -4.19 14.20 -8.41
N ASP A 67 -3.96 12.97 -8.86
CA ASP A 67 -3.95 11.75 -8.05
C ASP A 67 -2.50 11.26 -7.79
N SER A 68 -1.52 12.17 -7.79
CA SER A 68 -0.08 11.98 -7.50
C SER A 68 0.23 10.92 -6.42
N GLY A 69 -0.50 10.93 -5.29
CA GLY A 69 -0.32 9.97 -4.20
C GLY A 69 -0.63 8.51 -4.57
N LYS A 70 -1.48 8.28 -5.57
CA LYS A 70 -1.89 6.94 -6.03
C LYS A 70 -0.78 6.21 -6.80
N PHE A 71 0.13 6.94 -7.45
CA PHE A 71 1.24 6.35 -8.21
C PHE A 71 2.38 5.92 -7.29
N CYS A 72 2.74 6.76 -6.32
CA CYS A 72 3.77 6.40 -5.34
C CYS A 72 3.33 5.24 -4.45
N ALA A 73 2.05 5.19 -4.05
CA ALA A 73 1.48 4.05 -3.36
C ALA A 73 1.62 2.74 -4.17
N ARG A 74 1.32 2.75 -5.47
CA ARG A 74 1.42 1.58 -6.34
C ARG A 74 2.86 1.15 -6.61
N ALA A 75 3.74 2.10 -6.90
CA ALA A 75 5.16 1.82 -7.08
C ALA A 75 5.77 1.23 -5.80
N ALA A 76 5.37 1.75 -4.63
CA ALA A 76 5.77 1.25 -3.34
C ALA A 76 5.21 -0.16 -3.05
N GLU A 77 3.93 -0.41 -3.38
CA GLU A 77 3.29 -1.72 -3.25
C GLU A 77 3.95 -2.80 -4.09
N GLY A 78 4.45 -2.45 -5.29
CA GLY A 78 5.16 -3.36 -6.19
C GLY A 78 6.67 -3.45 -5.95
N GLY A 79 7.21 -2.69 -4.99
CA GLY A 79 8.63 -2.74 -4.64
C GLY A 79 9.55 -2.00 -5.62
N HIS A 80 8.99 -1.15 -6.48
CA HIS A 80 9.71 -0.48 -7.57
C HIS A 80 10.50 0.73 -7.07
N LEU A 81 11.57 0.49 -6.32
CA LEU A 81 12.38 1.55 -5.69
C LEU A 81 12.87 2.62 -6.68
N GLU A 82 13.45 2.20 -7.81
CA GLU A 82 13.97 3.13 -8.82
C GLU A 82 12.86 3.97 -9.46
N MET A 83 11.67 3.40 -9.62
CA MET A 83 10.52 4.15 -10.07
C MET A 83 10.06 5.16 -9.02
N LEU A 84 10.06 4.78 -7.74
CA LEU A 84 9.67 5.68 -6.65
C LEU A 84 10.66 6.86 -6.54
N LYS A 85 11.97 6.61 -6.67
CA LYS A 85 13.01 7.65 -6.78
C LYS A 85 12.73 8.58 -7.96
N TRP A 86 12.52 8.03 -9.14
CA TRP A 86 12.24 8.81 -10.36
C TRP A 86 10.96 9.65 -10.24
N LEU A 87 9.89 9.09 -9.65
CA LEU A 87 8.65 9.82 -9.40
C LEU A 87 8.88 11.00 -8.45
N ARG A 88 9.76 10.83 -7.45
CA ARG A 88 10.12 11.89 -6.50
C ARG A 88 10.95 12.99 -7.14
N GLU A 89 11.98 12.64 -7.90
CA GLU A 89 12.81 13.58 -8.65
C GLU A 89 11.99 14.36 -9.70
N SER A 90 11.01 13.71 -10.32
CA SER A 90 10.12 14.33 -11.31
C SER A 90 9.09 15.29 -10.70
N GLY A 91 9.03 15.44 -9.37
CA GLY A 91 8.01 16.23 -8.67
C GLY A 91 6.59 15.65 -8.79
N ARG A 92 6.45 14.39 -9.22
CA ARG A 92 5.16 13.72 -9.45
C ARG A 92 4.75 12.82 -8.29
N CYS A 93 5.50 12.87 -7.19
CA CYS A 93 5.29 12.07 -6.00
C CYS A 93 4.90 12.92 -4.79
N GLU A 94 3.59 13.05 -4.56
CA GLU A 94 3.06 13.49 -3.27
C GLU A 94 2.82 12.25 -2.40
N TRP A 95 3.92 11.69 -1.89
CA TRP A 95 3.82 10.57 -0.97
C TRP A 95 3.10 10.97 0.32
N ASN A 96 2.54 9.99 0.98
CA ASN A 96 1.94 10.11 2.30
C ASN A 96 2.08 8.77 3.03
N GLU A 97 1.46 8.62 4.18
CA GLU A 97 1.50 7.42 5.02
C GLU A 97 1.07 6.16 4.26
N ARG A 98 0.23 6.31 3.22
CA ARG A 98 -0.17 5.20 2.36
C ARG A 98 1.01 4.64 1.58
N THR A 99 1.95 5.47 1.12
CA THR A 99 3.13 5.00 0.37
C THR A 99 3.93 3.98 1.18
N CYS A 100 4.28 4.31 2.43
CA CYS A 100 4.94 3.35 3.31
C CYS A 100 4.02 2.18 3.69
N SER A 101 2.74 2.43 3.96
CA SER A 101 1.77 1.38 4.30
C SER A 101 1.65 0.32 3.20
N PHE A 102 1.65 0.72 1.93
CA PHE A 102 1.59 -0.18 0.79
C PHE A 102 2.91 -0.90 0.53
N ALA A 103 4.07 -0.25 0.69
CA ALA A 103 5.36 -0.94 0.68
C ALA A 103 5.42 -2.04 1.76
N ALA A 104 4.89 -1.76 2.94
CA ALA A 104 4.80 -2.73 4.02
C ALA A 104 3.86 -3.89 3.69
N ARG A 105 2.73 -3.62 3.02
CA ARG A 105 1.81 -4.66 2.53
C ARG A 105 2.45 -5.61 1.53
N GLY A 106 3.35 -5.11 0.67
CA GLY A 106 4.10 -5.91 -0.31
C GLY A 106 5.40 -6.51 0.23
N GLY A 107 5.79 -6.20 1.48
CA GLY A 107 7.01 -6.73 2.09
C GLY A 107 8.30 -6.07 1.62
N HIS A 108 8.22 -4.88 1.02
CA HIS A 108 9.35 -4.23 0.38
C HIS A 108 10.17 -3.39 1.38
N LEU A 109 11.00 -4.07 2.18
CA LEU A 109 11.82 -3.44 3.23
C LEU A 109 12.76 -2.36 2.69
N GLU A 110 13.40 -2.57 1.55
CA GLU A 110 14.32 -1.60 0.95
C GLU A 110 13.59 -0.31 0.52
N VAL A 111 12.36 -0.43 0.01
CA VAL A 111 11.51 0.73 -0.29
C VAL A 111 11.14 1.47 0.99
N LEU A 112 10.84 0.76 2.08
CA LEU A 112 10.52 1.36 3.38
C LEU A 112 11.71 2.10 3.99
N ARG A 113 12.91 1.50 3.94
CA ARG A 113 14.15 2.13 4.41
C ARG A 113 14.40 3.43 3.68
N TRP A 114 14.40 3.38 2.34
CA TRP A 114 14.60 4.55 1.51
C TRP A 114 13.52 5.62 1.75
N ALA A 115 12.24 5.24 1.79
CA ALA A 115 11.15 6.17 2.04
C ALA A 115 11.28 6.85 3.41
N ARG A 116 11.67 6.10 4.45
CA ARG A 116 11.88 6.64 5.80
C ARG A 116 13.06 7.62 5.85
N GLU A 117 14.18 7.27 5.24
CA GLU A 117 15.37 8.13 5.17
C GLU A 117 15.11 9.44 4.43
N ASN A 118 14.19 9.43 3.47
CA ASN A 118 13.82 10.62 2.70
C ASN A 118 12.60 11.37 3.27
N GLY A 119 12.16 11.04 4.49
CA GLY A 119 11.13 11.79 5.22
C GLY A 119 9.70 11.48 4.80
N CYS A 120 9.42 10.32 4.20
CA CYS A 120 8.05 9.87 4.00
C CYS A 120 7.38 9.63 5.37
N PRO A 121 6.18 10.18 5.60
CA PRO A 121 5.46 9.94 6.85
C PRO A 121 4.99 8.48 6.92
N TRP A 122 4.83 8.00 8.15
CA TRP A 122 4.22 6.71 8.46
C TRP A 122 3.27 6.85 9.65
N ASP A 123 2.38 5.88 9.82
CA ASP A 123 1.52 5.79 10.98
C ASP A 123 1.31 4.33 11.38
N LYS A 124 0.44 4.07 12.36
CA LYS A 124 0.12 2.71 12.83
C LYS A 124 -0.39 1.78 11.73
N TYR A 125 -0.84 2.33 10.59
CA TYR A 125 -1.34 1.54 9.48
C TYR A 125 -0.26 0.82 8.67
N ILE A 126 1.01 1.08 8.95
CA ILE A 126 2.10 0.33 8.33
C ILE A 126 2.25 -1.06 8.96
N CYS A 127 2.10 -1.16 10.29
CA CYS A 127 2.30 -2.41 11.05
C CYS A 127 1.22 -3.45 10.72
N TRP A 128 -0.06 -3.10 10.76
CA TRP A 128 -1.13 -4.04 10.40
C TRP A 128 -1.13 -4.44 8.91
N ARG A 129 -0.54 -3.65 8.00
CA ARG A 129 -0.41 -3.99 6.58
C ARG A 129 0.75 -4.95 6.33
N ALA A 130 1.90 -4.71 6.99
CA ALA A 130 2.97 -5.71 7.08
C ALA A 130 2.43 -7.03 7.65
N ALA A 131 1.62 -6.93 8.70
CA ALA A 131 1.07 -8.09 9.36
C ALA A 131 0.07 -8.86 8.50
N SER A 132 -0.83 -8.18 7.79
CA SER A 132 -1.73 -8.80 6.80
C SER A 132 -0.97 -9.51 5.68
N GLY A 133 0.11 -8.88 5.18
CA GLY A 133 0.97 -9.46 4.14
C GLY A 133 1.83 -10.64 4.62
N GLY A 134 1.95 -10.85 5.94
CA GLY A 134 2.80 -11.89 6.50
C GLY A 134 4.28 -11.53 6.55
N HIS A 135 4.63 -10.25 6.40
CA HIS A 135 6.00 -9.78 6.26
C HIS A 135 6.64 -9.53 7.63
N LEU A 136 7.06 -10.61 8.29
CA LEU A 136 7.66 -10.57 9.63
C LEU A 136 8.90 -9.67 9.70
N GLU A 137 9.81 -9.77 8.74
CA GLU A 137 11.04 -8.96 8.70
C GLU A 137 10.74 -7.45 8.64
N VAL A 138 9.74 -7.07 7.84
CA VAL A 138 9.27 -5.69 7.77
C VAL A 138 8.69 -5.27 9.11
N LEU A 139 7.86 -6.11 9.74
CA LEU A 139 7.27 -5.79 11.04
C LEU A 139 8.34 -5.64 12.14
N GLN A 140 9.35 -6.50 12.15
CA GLN A 140 10.51 -6.40 13.05
C GLN A 140 11.24 -5.06 12.89
N TRP A 141 11.55 -4.70 11.65
CA TRP A 141 12.21 -3.43 11.35
C TRP A 141 11.36 -2.22 11.77
N LEU A 142 10.05 -2.25 11.51
CA LEU A 142 9.14 -1.18 11.93
C LEU A 142 9.14 -1.00 13.46
N ARG A 143 9.23 -2.10 14.21
CA ARG A 143 9.30 -2.07 15.67
C ARG A 143 10.63 -1.56 16.19
N GLU A 144 11.73 -1.94 15.57
CA GLU A 144 13.05 -1.36 15.87
C GLU A 144 13.05 0.17 15.68
N LYS A 145 12.36 0.68 14.66
CA LYS A 145 12.25 2.12 14.40
C LYS A 145 11.18 2.85 15.23
N GLY A 146 10.59 2.20 16.23
CA GLY A 146 9.61 2.79 17.13
C GLY A 146 8.27 3.11 16.47
N CYS A 147 7.93 2.43 15.38
CA CYS A 147 6.64 2.62 14.73
C CYS A 147 5.49 2.16 15.66
N PRO A 148 4.45 2.99 15.86
CA PRO A 148 3.29 2.59 16.63
C PRO A 148 2.56 1.40 15.98
N TRP A 149 1.94 0.58 16.81
CA TRP A 149 1.02 -0.49 16.42
C TRP A 149 -0.19 -0.51 17.33
N ASN A 150 -1.22 -1.27 16.97
CA ASN A 150 -2.41 -1.45 17.80
C ASN A 150 -2.99 -2.86 17.62
N GLU A 151 -4.12 -3.14 18.27
CA GLU A 151 -4.79 -4.45 18.23
C GLU A 151 -5.06 -4.97 16.82
N ARG A 152 -5.21 -4.06 15.85
CA ARG A 152 -5.46 -4.42 14.48
C ARG A 152 -4.27 -5.06 13.80
N THR A 153 -3.05 -4.90 14.32
CA THR A 153 -1.87 -5.63 13.84
C THR A 153 -2.06 -7.13 14.04
N CYS A 154 -2.53 -7.55 15.21
CA CYS A 154 -2.85 -8.94 15.49
C CYS A 154 -4.08 -9.42 14.68
N SER A 155 -5.16 -8.64 14.62
CA SER A 155 -6.36 -9.07 13.90
C SER A 155 -6.16 -9.21 12.38
N ARG A 156 -5.30 -8.37 11.78
CA ARG A 156 -4.92 -8.48 10.37
C ARG A 156 -3.93 -9.62 10.10
N ALA A 157 -3.03 -9.93 11.04
CA ALA A 157 -2.22 -11.15 10.96
C ALA A 157 -3.11 -12.38 10.99
N ALA A 158 -4.14 -12.37 11.86
CA ALA A 158 -5.07 -13.47 12.00
C ALA A 158 -5.93 -13.69 10.75
N GLU A 159 -6.48 -12.61 10.18
CA GLU A 159 -7.24 -12.63 8.91
C GLU A 159 -6.43 -13.21 7.74
N GLY A 160 -5.12 -12.93 7.70
CA GLY A 160 -4.22 -13.35 6.63
C GLY A 160 -3.60 -14.73 6.79
N ASP A 161 -4.01 -15.52 7.78
CA ASP A 161 -3.36 -16.79 8.17
C ASP A 161 -1.85 -16.64 8.49
N ARG A 162 -1.49 -15.55 9.17
CA ARG A 162 -0.08 -15.21 9.45
C ARG A 162 0.31 -15.61 10.87
N LEU A 163 0.26 -16.91 11.17
CA LEU A 163 0.51 -17.46 12.50
C LEU A 163 1.84 -16.97 13.11
N GLU A 164 2.93 -17.04 12.34
CA GLU A 164 4.26 -16.64 12.83
C GLU A 164 4.36 -15.14 13.13
N VAL A 165 3.70 -14.31 12.32
CA VAL A 165 3.60 -12.88 12.57
C VAL A 165 2.77 -12.61 13.83
N LEU A 166 1.65 -13.31 14.00
CA LEU A 166 0.78 -13.15 15.17
C LEU A 166 1.51 -13.53 16.46
N LYS A 167 2.20 -14.67 16.48
CA LYS A 167 3.02 -15.12 17.61
C LYS A 167 4.07 -14.07 17.96
N TRP A 168 4.87 -13.67 16.97
CA TRP A 168 5.93 -12.69 17.18
C TRP A 168 5.37 -11.34 17.68
N ALA A 169 4.29 -10.84 17.08
CA ALA A 169 3.66 -9.60 17.51
C ALA A 169 3.19 -9.69 18.97
N ARG A 170 2.63 -10.84 19.38
CA ARG A 170 2.18 -11.07 20.74
C ARG A 170 3.33 -11.12 21.73
N GLU A 171 4.38 -11.86 21.42
CA GLU A 171 5.61 -11.96 22.24
C GLU A 171 6.29 -10.60 22.44
N ASN A 172 6.15 -9.70 21.47
CA ASN A 172 6.74 -8.36 21.51
C ASN A 172 5.79 -7.30 22.08
N GLY A 173 4.67 -7.70 22.70
CA GLY A 173 3.76 -6.80 23.43
C GLY A 173 2.75 -6.05 22.55
N CYS A 174 2.46 -6.53 21.34
CA CYS A 174 1.34 -6.00 20.57
C CYS A 174 0.01 -6.34 21.29
N PRO A 175 -0.88 -5.37 21.51
CA PRO A 175 -2.22 -5.67 22.01
C PRO A 175 -2.96 -6.50 20.98
N TRP A 176 -3.98 -7.21 21.45
CA TRP A 176 -4.97 -7.89 20.62
C TRP A 176 -6.35 -7.73 21.27
N GLY A 177 -7.40 -7.92 20.49
CA GLY A 177 -8.78 -7.87 20.97
C GLY A 177 -9.61 -8.97 20.30
N GLU A 178 -10.91 -9.01 20.61
CA GLU A 178 -11.87 -10.03 20.15
C GLU A 178 -11.86 -10.21 18.62
N MET A 179 -11.57 -9.12 17.88
CA MET A 179 -11.43 -9.14 16.42
C MET A 179 -10.34 -10.09 15.92
N THR A 180 -9.36 -10.46 16.75
CA THR A 180 -8.31 -11.40 16.36
C THR A 180 -8.87 -12.81 16.18
N CYS A 181 -9.67 -13.29 17.14
CA CYS A 181 -10.33 -14.58 17.02
C CYS A 181 -11.45 -14.56 15.97
N LEU A 182 -12.22 -13.47 15.89
CA LEU A 182 -13.27 -13.33 14.86
C LEU A 182 -12.68 -13.40 13.45
N ASN A 183 -11.63 -12.62 13.15
CA ASN A 183 -11.00 -12.62 11.83
C ASN A 183 -10.34 -13.98 11.49
N ALA A 184 -9.75 -14.66 12.48
CA ALA A 184 -9.24 -16.01 12.27
C ALA A 184 -10.36 -16.99 11.91
N ALA A 185 -11.52 -16.88 12.57
CA ALA A 185 -12.68 -17.72 12.32
C ALA A 185 -13.33 -17.44 10.97
N GLU A 186 -13.52 -16.17 10.61
CA GLU A 186 -14.04 -15.75 9.30
C GLU A 186 -13.15 -16.21 8.15
N GLY A 187 -11.84 -16.16 8.33
CA GLY A 187 -10.87 -16.67 7.36
C GLY A 187 -10.78 -18.20 7.28
N GLY A 188 -11.40 -18.93 8.21
CA GLY A 188 -11.28 -20.40 8.32
C GLY A 188 -9.91 -20.88 8.83
N HIS A 189 -9.13 -20.00 9.46
CA HIS A 189 -7.75 -20.23 9.87
C HIS A 189 -7.67 -20.93 11.23
N LEU A 190 -7.96 -22.23 11.22
CA LEU A 190 -8.12 -23.03 12.44
C LEU A 190 -6.89 -23.01 13.36
N GLU A 191 -5.68 -23.09 12.81
CA GLU A 191 -4.45 -23.12 13.60
C GLU A 191 -4.15 -21.76 14.25
N VAL A 192 -4.43 -20.67 13.53
CA VAL A 192 -4.37 -19.30 14.08
C VAL A 192 -5.41 -19.12 15.19
N LEU A 193 -6.64 -19.60 14.99
CA LEU A 193 -7.69 -19.49 16.00
C LEU A 193 -7.35 -20.27 17.27
N LYS A 194 -6.89 -21.52 17.15
CA LYS A 194 -6.42 -22.32 18.29
C LYS A 194 -5.28 -21.62 19.00
N GLY A 195 -4.24 -21.20 18.27
CA GLY A 195 -3.10 -20.49 18.85
C GLY A 195 -3.51 -19.20 19.55
N ALA A 196 -4.44 -18.42 18.99
CA ALA A 196 -4.95 -17.20 19.63
C ALA A 196 -5.71 -17.51 20.93
N ARG A 197 -6.56 -18.55 20.94
CA ARG A 197 -7.33 -18.97 22.12
C ARG A 197 -6.43 -19.54 23.23
N GLU A 198 -5.47 -20.39 22.87
CA GLU A 198 -4.48 -20.95 23.80
C GLU A 198 -3.67 -19.86 24.51
N ASN A 199 -3.35 -18.78 23.79
CA ASN A 199 -2.58 -17.66 24.32
C ASN A 199 -3.42 -16.58 25.02
N GLY A 200 -4.73 -16.82 25.20
CA GLY A 200 -5.64 -15.98 25.99
C GLY A 200 -6.25 -14.79 25.25
N CYS A 201 -6.48 -14.91 23.94
CA CYS A 201 -7.25 -13.91 23.19
C CYS A 201 -8.72 -13.93 23.68
N PRO A 202 -9.31 -12.75 24.01
CA PRO A 202 -10.71 -12.63 24.42
C PRO A 202 -11.67 -13.15 23.35
#